data_AF-A0A6L3AJ19-F1
#
_entry.id   AF-A0A6L3AJ19-F1
#
_cell.length_a   1.000
_cell.length_b   1.000
_cell.length_c   1.000
_cell.angle_alpha   90.00
_cell.angle_beta   90.00
_cell.angle_gamma   90.00
#
_symmetry.space_group_name_H-M   'P 1'
#
loop_
_entity.id
_entity.type
_entity.pdbx_description
1 polymer ?
#
loop_
_entity_poly.entity_id
_entity_poly.type
_entity_poly.pdbx_seq_one_letter_code
_entity_poly.pdbx_strand_id
1 'polypeptide(L)'
;MKLTVGKKMSGGFAISFIISAITGGLILYWLTNLTAMSQTVLNVHTPSTIEAERLLRYCGLTIGEVKGFLVSGDEKCIHDLEIAKSEILESYKKLEGLSHDWTLQENKDILKEIGKCLDTFNASAHKVFEKRYNPESDTTRYYFENTITPSYQSVHGHINTLFTILEEIPLTDIIKEALIAGANMKEGIAYSDMAIREFLTKADEKYIRNYEDAVNLYTRGLYTLQEISKELPDNAQASIAGLFNENGQFIDQTRKIFEVKSGNNRSDLIFVNEELSPLIDTIQGHIDQMGINMIKLLEAEIQTVLRLQKLLWFIALIAIGISVATGTFFALFSRKYLILSWPRRLVQSSRV
;
A
#
# COMPACT_ATOMS: atom_id res chain seq x y z
N MET A 1 58.93 -58.10 23.07
CA MET A 1 58.99 -57.07 24.14
C MET A 1 57.66 -57.04 24.90
N LYS A 2 57.66 -57.18 26.23
CA LYS A 2 56.44 -57.05 27.05
C LYS A 2 56.21 -55.57 27.38
N LEU A 3 55.19 -54.95 26.81
CA LEU A 3 54.76 -53.59 27.18
C LEU A 3 54.28 -53.56 28.64
N THR A 4 54.78 -52.59 29.41
CA THR A 4 54.39 -52.37 30.81
C THR A 4 52.92 -51.94 30.91
N VAL A 5 52.26 -52.28 32.02
CA VAL A 5 50.83 -52.01 32.25
C VAL A 5 50.49 -50.52 32.03
N GLY A 6 51.37 -49.62 32.46
CA GLY A 6 51.21 -48.18 32.25
C GLY A 6 51.14 -47.77 30.77
N LYS A 7 52.02 -48.32 29.91
CA LYS A 7 52.02 -48.02 28.46
C LYS A 7 50.76 -48.54 27.75
N LYS A 8 50.13 -49.59 28.28
CA LYS A 8 48.87 -50.13 27.74
C LYS A 8 47.67 -49.29 28.15
N MET A 9 47.62 -48.80 29.40
CA MET A 9 46.59 -47.86 29.85
C MET A 9 46.69 -46.52 29.11
N SER A 10 47.91 -45.97 28.96
CA SER A 10 48.09 -44.69 28.27
C SER A 10 47.68 -44.74 26.81
N GLY A 11 47.87 -45.89 26.13
CA GLY A 11 47.44 -46.07 24.75
C GLY A 11 45.92 -46.01 24.56
N GLY A 12 45.15 -46.64 25.48
CA GLY A 12 43.69 -46.55 25.46
C GLY A 12 43.21 -45.11 25.67
N PHE A 13 43.80 -44.42 26.64
CA PHE A 13 43.48 -43.02 26.93
C PHE A 13 43.79 -42.09 25.75
N ALA A 14 44.93 -42.29 25.08
CA ALA A 14 45.32 -41.50 23.90
C ALA A 14 44.32 -41.66 22.74
N ILE A 15 43.84 -42.89 22.48
CA ILE A 15 42.84 -43.15 21.43
C ILE A 15 41.51 -42.48 21.78
N SER A 16 41.03 -42.62 23.03
CA SER A 16 39.81 -41.94 23.47
C SER A 16 39.94 -40.42 23.36
N PHE A 17 41.12 -39.86 23.64
CA PHE A 17 41.38 -38.43 23.50
C PHE A 17 41.34 -37.97 22.05
N ILE A 18 41.96 -38.72 21.11
CA ILE A 18 41.92 -38.42 19.68
C ILE A 18 40.49 -38.45 19.14
N ILE A 19 39.71 -39.48 19.49
CA ILE A 19 38.30 -39.58 19.07
C ILE A 19 37.48 -38.41 19.61
N SER A 20 37.71 -38.03 20.88
CA SER A 20 37.04 -36.89 21.49
C SER A 20 37.42 -35.58 20.81
N ALA A 21 38.70 -35.38 20.47
CA ALA A 21 39.17 -34.20 19.77
C ALA A 21 38.59 -34.07 18.36
N ILE A 22 38.53 -35.16 17.60
CA ILE A 22 37.93 -35.18 16.25
C ILE A 22 36.42 -34.89 16.34
N THR A 23 35.71 -35.57 17.25
CA THR A 23 34.28 -35.35 17.45
C THR A 23 33.99 -33.91 17.88
N GLY A 24 34.76 -33.37 18.83
CA GLY A 24 34.63 -31.99 19.29
C GLY A 24 34.91 -30.98 18.18
N GLY A 25 35.96 -31.20 17.39
CA GLY A 25 36.29 -30.35 16.23
C GLY A 25 35.19 -30.35 15.18
N LEU A 26 34.61 -31.51 14.87
CA LEU A 26 33.46 -31.61 13.97
C LEU A 26 32.26 -30.84 14.53
N ILE A 27 31.90 -31.03 15.80
CA ILE A 27 30.78 -30.32 16.44
C ILE A 27 30.97 -28.80 16.35
N LEU A 28 32.18 -28.30 16.64
CA LEU A 28 32.49 -26.87 16.53
C LEU A 28 32.32 -26.35 15.10
N TYR A 29 32.85 -27.08 14.11
CA TYR A 29 32.70 -26.74 12.69
C TYR A 29 31.22 -26.69 12.25
N TRP A 30 30.40 -27.62 12.73
CA TRP A 30 28.97 -27.63 12.42
C TRP A 30 28.21 -26.49 13.13
N LEU A 31 28.57 -26.20 14.38
CA LEU A 31 27.98 -25.11 15.14
C LEU A 31 28.22 -23.77 14.44
N THR A 32 29.43 -23.55 13.90
CA THR A 32 29.74 -22.33 13.13
C THR A 32 28.91 -22.20 11.85
N ASN A 33 28.66 -23.31 11.15
CA ASN A 33 27.81 -23.30 9.95
C ASN A 33 26.34 -23.02 10.30
N LEU A 34 25.83 -23.60 11.39
CA LEU A 34 24.48 -23.32 11.89
C LEU A 34 24.31 -21.86 12.29
N THR A 35 25.30 -21.27 12.97
CA THR A 35 25.24 -19.85 13.32
C THR A 35 25.25 -18.96 12.08
N ALA A 36 26.01 -19.31 11.03
CA ALA A 36 26.02 -18.56 9.78
C ALA A 36 24.64 -18.61 9.09
N MET A 37 24.03 -19.77 8.98
CA MET A 37 22.68 -19.91 8.40
C MET A 37 21.62 -19.15 9.22
N SER A 38 21.67 -19.27 10.54
CA SER A 38 20.76 -18.53 11.43
C SER A 38 20.94 -17.01 11.29
N GLN A 39 22.18 -16.54 11.10
CA GLN A 39 22.45 -15.12 10.87
C GLN A 39 21.90 -14.66 9.52
N THR A 40 22.01 -15.45 8.45
CA THR A 40 21.42 -15.11 7.15
C THR A 40 19.89 -14.96 7.25
N VAL A 41 19.22 -15.90 7.92
CA VAL A 41 17.76 -15.81 8.10
C VAL A 41 17.36 -14.56 8.88
N LEU A 42 18.00 -14.30 10.01
CA LEU A 42 17.63 -13.20 10.91
C LEU A 42 18.04 -11.82 10.38
N ASN A 43 19.17 -11.72 9.69
CA ASN A 43 19.73 -10.44 9.26
C ASN A 43 19.41 -10.10 7.81
N VAL A 44 19.02 -11.08 6.99
CA VAL A 44 18.74 -10.87 5.56
C VAL A 44 17.30 -11.22 5.22
N HIS A 45 16.86 -12.46 5.44
CA HIS A 45 15.53 -12.90 4.99
C HIS A 45 14.39 -12.20 5.74
N THR A 46 14.40 -12.22 7.07
CA THR A 46 13.34 -11.58 7.86
C THR A 46 13.25 -10.07 7.58
N PRO A 47 14.34 -9.29 7.59
CA PRO A 47 14.28 -7.87 7.24
C PRO A 47 13.82 -7.64 5.80
N SER A 48 14.21 -8.50 4.85
CA SER A 48 13.77 -8.37 3.46
C SER A 48 12.26 -8.57 3.32
N THR A 49 11.68 -9.54 4.00
CA THR A 49 10.22 -9.73 4.00
C THR A 49 9.49 -8.55 4.62
N ILE A 50 9.97 -8.05 5.77
CA ILE A 50 9.37 -6.90 6.46
C ILE A 50 9.39 -5.65 5.56
N GLU A 51 10.52 -5.36 4.91
CA GLU A 51 10.63 -4.19 4.03
C GLU A 51 9.83 -4.36 2.72
N ALA A 52 9.67 -5.59 2.21
CA ALA A 52 8.80 -5.87 1.08
C ALA A 52 7.31 -5.65 1.41
N GLU A 53 6.84 -6.13 2.57
CA GLU A 53 5.48 -5.87 3.04
C GLU A 53 5.24 -4.38 3.30
N ARG A 54 6.22 -3.69 3.89
CA ARG A 54 6.17 -2.24 4.10
C ARG A 54 6.02 -1.51 2.76
N LEU A 55 6.83 -1.86 1.77
CA LEU A 55 6.77 -1.30 0.43
C LEU A 55 5.38 -1.49 -0.20
N LEU A 56 4.84 -2.71 -0.17
CA LEU A 56 3.51 -3.01 -0.71
C LEU A 56 2.41 -2.19 -0.02
N ARG A 57 2.47 -2.09 1.31
CA ARG A 57 1.52 -1.31 2.11
C ARG A 57 1.50 0.15 1.68
N TYR A 58 2.67 0.78 1.53
CA TYR A 58 2.73 2.20 1.15
C TYR A 58 2.38 2.44 -0.32
N CYS A 59 2.63 1.48 -1.22
CA CYS A 59 2.07 1.52 -2.58
C CYS A 59 0.53 1.54 -2.51
N GLY A 60 -0.07 0.64 -1.74
CA GLY A 60 -1.52 0.60 -1.55
C GLY A 60 -2.10 1.90 -0.97
N LEU A 61 -1.43 2.47 0.05
CA LEU A 61 -1.78 3.77 0.61
C LEU A 61 -1.70 4.87 -0.44
N THR A 62 -0.67 4.89 -1.28
CA THR A 62 -0.53 5.87 -2.37
C THR A 62 -1.74 5.86 -3.31
N ILE A 63 -2.23 4.69 -3.74
CA ILE A 63 -3.47 4.63 -4.54
C ILE A 63 -4.67 5.15 -3.74
N GLY A 64 -4.76 4.77 -2.47
CA GLY A 64 -5.81 5.25 -1.56
C GLY A 64 -5.84 6.78 -1.49
N GLU A 65 -4.69 7.41 -1.30
CA GLU A 65 -4.55 8.86 -1.23
C GLU A 65 -4.77 9.54 -2.58
N VAL A 66 -4.33 8.95 -3.70
CA VAL A 66 -4.64 9.48 -5.03
C VAL A 66 -6.15 9.45 -5.29
N LYS A 67 -6.83 8.34 -4.97
CA LYS A 67 -8.30 8.23 -5.09
C LYS A 67 -8.99 9.20 -4.13
N GLY A 68 -8.54 9.23 -2.88
CA GLY A 68 -9.05 10.10 -1.83
C GLY A 68 -8.96 11.55 -2.24
N PHE A 69 -7.79 11.96 -2.71
CA PHE A 69 -7.56 13.26 -3.33
C PHE A 69 -8.57 13.46 -4.45
N LEU A 70 -8.52 12.69 -5.55
CA LEU A 70 -9.39 12.84 -6.72
C LEU A 70 -10.89 13.00 -6.37
N VAL A 71 -11.36 12.29 -5.35
CA VAL A 71 -12.74 12.38 -4.88
C VAL A 71 -12.98 13.68 -4.11
N SER A 72 -12.18 13.98 -3.08
CA SER A 72 -12.45 15.03 -2.09
C SER A 72 -11.88 16.41 -2.45
N GLY A 73 -10.75 16.44 -3.15
CA GLY A 73 -9.95 17.65 -3.35
C GLY A 73 -9.17 18.10 -2.11
N ASP A 74 -9.11 17.27 -1.07
CA ASP A 74 -8.42 17.60 0.18
C ASP A 74 -6.90 17.60 0.01
N GLU A 75 -6.25 18.73 0.28
CA GLU A 75 -4.79 18.87 0.24
C GLU A 75 -4.08 17.93 1.23
N LYS A 76 -4.76 17.47 2.28
CA LYS A 76 -4.23 16.47 3.20
C LYS A 76 -3.80 15.19 2.45
N CYS A 77 -4.56 14.75 1.46
CA CYS A 77 -4.21 13.58 0.65
C CYS A 77 -2.91 13.78 -0.14
N ILE A 78 -2.57 15.01 -0.53
CA ILE A 78 -1.28 15.32 -1.17
C ILE A 78 -0.14 15.16 -0.16
N HIS A 79 -0.33 15.66 1.07
CA HIS A 79 0.65 15.52 2.13
C HIS A 79 0.90 14.04 2.49
N ASP A 80 -0.17 13.28 2.71
CA ASP A 80 -0.10 11.86 3.06
C ASP A 80 0.50 11.03 1.91
N LEU A 81 0.25 11.43 0.65
CA LEU A 81 0.92 10.87 -0.52
C LEU A 81 2.44 11.07 -0.51
N GLU A 82 2.91 12.29 -0.24
CA GLU A 82 4.36 12.56 -0.22
C GLU A 82 5.07 11.78 0.89
N ILE A 83 4.41 11.61 2.04
CA ILE A 83 4.88 10.70 3.10
C ILE A 83 4.96 9.27 2.55
N ALA A 84 3.90 8.75 1.93
CA ALA A 84 3.87 7.39 1.40
C ALA A 84 4.96 7.17 0.33
N LYS A 85 5.23 8.15 -0.55
CA LYS A 85 6.34 8.08 -1.52
C LYS A 85 7.71 8.00 -0.86
N SER A 86 7.96 8.81 0.16
CA SER A 86 9.21 8.78 0.91
C SER A 86 9.43 7.40 1.55
N GLU A 87 8.36 6.84 2.11
CA GLU A 87 8.36 5.52 2.74
C GLU A 87 8.61 4.39 1.73
N ILE A 88 7.98 4.44 0.55
CA ILE A 88 8.26 3.51 -0.56
C ILE A 88 9.75 3.55 -0.93
N LEU A 89 10.31 4.75 -1.11
CA LEU A 89 11.71 4.92 -1.50
C LEU A 89 12.66 4.41 -0.41
N GLU A 90 12.36 4.66 0.86
CA GLU A 90 13.15 4.16 1.98
C GLU A 90 13.14 2.63 2.04
N SER A 91 11.96 2.00 1.96
CA SER A 91 11.84 0.53 1.96
C SER A 91 12.51 -0.09 0.74
N TYR A 92 12.39 0.53 -0.44
CA TYR A 92 13.08 0.06 -1.64
C TYR A 92 14.61 0.09 -1.47
N LYS A 93 15.15 1.21 -0.97
CA LYS A 93 16.60 1.33 -0.70
C LYS A 93 17.10 0.32 0.32
N LYS A 94 16.31 0.01 1.36
CA LYS A 94 16.65 -1.03 2.33
C LYS A 94 16.67 -2.41 1.68
N LEU A 95 15.67 -2.72 0.83
CA LEU A 95 15.67 -3.95 0.05
C LEU A 95 16.89 -4.05 -0.88
N GLU A 96 17.26 -2.96 -1.57
CA GLU A 96 18.48 -2.94 -2.38
C GLU A 96 19.73 -3.21 -1.53
N GLY A 97 19.83 -2.58 -0.35
CA GLY A 97 20.90 -2.85 0.61
C GLY A 97 20.99 -4.32 0.99
N LEU A 98 19.88 -4.90 1.45
CA LEU A 98 19.78 -6.32 1.83
C LEU A 98 20.03 -7.27 0.64
N SER A 99 19.70 -6.83 -0.57
CA SER A 99 19.81 -7.66 -1.77
C SER A 99 21.25 -8.05 -2.11
N HIS A 100 22.24 -7.30 -1.63
CA HIS A 100 23.66 -7.63 -1.85
C HIS A 100 23.99 -9.03 -1.33
N ASP A 101 23.41 -9.38 -0.18
CA ASP A 101 23.62 -10.66 0.52
C ASP A 101 22.65 -11.77 0.05
N TRP A 102 21.75 -11.49 -0.91
CA TRP A 102 20.87 -12.52 -1.45
C TRP A 102 21.65 -13.51 -2.31
N THR A 103 21.44 -14.80 -2.02
CA THR A 103 22.06 -15.92 -2.74
C THR A 103 21.39 -16.19 -4.08
N LEU A 104 20.09 -15.91 -4.21
CA LEU A 104 19.31 -16.18 -5.42
C LEU A 104 19.30 -14.99 -6.36
N GLN A 105 19.92 -15.16 -7.53
CA GLN A 105 19.97 -14.12 -8.57
C GLN A 105 18.57 -13.73 -9.08
N GLU A 106 17.65 -14.69 -9.16
CA GLU A 106 16.25 -14.44 -9.55
C GLU A 106 15.59 -13.36 -8.67
N ASN A 107 15.79 -13.39 -7.35
CA ASN A 107 15.23 -12.38 -6.45
C ASN A 107 15.86 -10.99 -6.68
N LYS A 108 17.16 -10.94 -7.00
CA LYS A 108 17.84 -9.69 -7.35
C LYS A 108 17.28 -9.09 -8.64
N ASP A 109 16.93 -9.93 -9.61
CA ASP A 109 16.35 -9.48 -10.87
C ASP A 109 14.89 -9.05 -10.68
N ILE A 110 14.11 -9.77 -9.85
CA ILE A 110 12.75 -9.34 -9.46
C ILE A 110 12.79 -7.96 -8.78
N LEU A 111 13.73 -7.70 -7.86
CA LEU A 111 13.85 -6.40 -7.20
C LEU A 111 14.13 -5.25 -8.18
N LYS A 112 14.88 -5.51 -9.26
CA LYS A 112 15.09 -4.52 -10.33
C LYS A 112 13.80 -4.23 -11.08
N GLU A 113 13.01 -5.26 -11.38
CA GLU A 113 11.69 -5.07 -12.03
C GLU A 113 10.72 -4.32 -11.13
N ILE A 114 10.72 -4.58 -9.81
CA ILE A 114 9.98 -3.77 -8.83
C ILE A 114 10.41 -2.30 -8.92
N GLY A 115 11.72 -2.02 -8.99
CA GLY A 115 12.24 -0.65 -9.14
C GLY A 115 11.69 0.06 -10.37
N LYS A 116 11.70 -0.60 -11.54
CA LYS A 116 11.12 -0.05 -12.77
C LYS A 116 9.61 0.20 -12.65
N CYS A 117 8.88 -0.70 -11.99
CA CYS A 117 7.45 -0.54 -11.74
C CYS A 117 7.20 0.66 -10.83
N LEU A 118 8.02 0.87 -9.79
CA LEU A 118 7.94 2.00 -8.88
C LEU A 118 8.23 3.33 -9.57
N ASP A 119 9.23 3.39 -10.45
CA ASP A 119 9.52 4.58 -11.25
C ASP A 119 8.32 4.95 -12.13
N THR A 120 7.73 3.95 -12.80
CA THR A 120 6.54 4.12 -13.64
C THR A 120 5.34 4.55 -12.79
N PHE A 121 5.14 3.92 -11.64
CA PHE A 121 4.07 4.22 -10.70
C PHE A 121 4.15 5.66 -10.20
N ASN A 122 5.34 6.11 -9.77
CA ASN A 122 5.56 7.47 -9.30
C ASN A 122 5.31 8.51 -10.40
N ALA A 123 5.79 8.24 -11.62
CA ALA A 123 5.54 9.10 -12.77
C ALA A 123 4.04 9.19 -13.12
N SER A 124 3.34 8.05 -13.14
CA SER A 124 1.89 8.01 -13.41
C SER A 124 1.07 8.65 -12.30
N ALA A 125 1.45 8.45 -11.03
CA ALA A 125 0.78 9.09 -9.91
C ALA A 125 0.88 10.62 -9.99
N HIS A 126 2.04 11.16 -10.38
CA HIS A 126 2.21 12.61 -10.58
C HIS A 126 1.31 13.17 -11.70
N LYS A 127 1.20 12.45 -12.82
CA LYS A 127 0.31 12.84 -13.94
C LYS A 127 -1.16 12.97 -13.52
N VAL A 128 -1.61 12.21 -12.53
CA VAL A 128 -2.98 12.34 -11.99
C VAL A 128 -3.19 13.71 -11.35
N PHE A 129 -2.21 14.20 -10.59
CA PHE A 129 -2.28 15.52 -9.98
C PHE A 129 -2.25 16.62 -11.04
N GLU A 130 -1.34 16.52 -12.01
CA GLU A 130 -1.27 17.47 -13.12
C GLU A 130 -2.60 17.54 -13.90
N LYS A 131 -3.22 16.39 -14.18
CA LYS A 131 -4.53 16.32 -14.85
C LYS A 131 -5.66 16.98 -14.05
N ARG A 132 -5.60 16.98 -12.71
CA ARG A 132 -6.62 17.65 -11.91
C ARG A 132 -6.41 19.16 -11.83
N TYR A 133 -5.16 19.61 -11.74
CA TYR A 133 -4.84 21.03 -11.64
C TYR A 133 -4.91 21.76 -12.99
N ASN A 134 -4.94 21.04 -14.12
CA ASN A 134 -5.19 21.62 -15.43
C ASN A 134 -6.71 21.72 -15.73
N PRO A 135 -7.29 22.94 -15.85
CA PRO A 135 -8.71 23.14 -16.17
C PRO A 135 -9.13 22.52 -17.51
N GLU A 136 -8.20 22.38 -18.46
CA GLU A 136 -8.47 21.80 -19.79
C GLU A 136 -8.67 20.26 -19.75
N SER A 137 -8.17 19.58 -18.71
CA SER A 137 -8.33 18.13 -18.57
C SER A 137 -9.48 17.70 -17.65
N ASP A 138 -10.04 18.59 -16.82
CA ASP A 138 -11.35 18.36 -16.18
C ASP A 138 -12.45 18.76 -17.17
N THR A 139 -12.88 17.80 -17.99
CA THR A 139 -13.94 17.98 -19.00
C THR A 139 -15.21 18.61 -18.43
N THR A 140 -15.51 18.38 -17.15
CA THR A 140 -16.68 18.96 -16.48
C THR A 140 -16.46 20.43 -16.15
N ARG A 141 -15.26 20.79 -15.71
CA ARG A 141 -14.88 22.18 -15.45
C ARG A 141 -14.74 22.97 -16.75
N TYR A 142 -14.13 22.40 -17.78
CA TYR A 142 -14.08 22.97 -19.11
C TYR A 142 -15.50 23.20 -19.67
N TYR A 143 -16.40 22.22 -19.54
CA TYR A 143 -17.80 22.37 -19.95
C TYR A 143 -18.52 23.45 -19.16
N PHE A 144 -18.27 23.55 -17.84
CA PHE A 144 -18.81 24.62 -17.01
C PHE A 144 -18.33 26.01 -17.44
N GLU A 145 -17.03 26.18 -17.69
CA GLU A 145 -16.44 27.46 -18.06
C GLU A 145 -16.84 27.90 -19.48
N ASN A 146 -16.96 26.96 -20.43
CA ASN A 146 -17.21 27.28 -21.85
C ASN A 146 -18.68 27.16 -22.27
N THR A 147 -19.54 26.46 -21.51
CA THR A 147 -20.97 26.28 -21.85
C THR A 147 -21.87 26.90 -20.79
N ILE A 148 -21.70 26.53 -19.52
CA ILE A 148 -22.61 26.97 -18.45
C ILE A 148 -22.37 28.44 -18.06
N THR A 149 -21.12 28.87 -17.93
CA THR A 149 -20.78 30.24 -17.53
C THR A 149 -21.33 31.28 -18.52
N PRO A 150 -21.19 31.11 -19.85
CA PRO A 150 -21.85 31.98 -20.82
C PRO A 150 -23.39 31.98 -20.70
N SER A 151 -24.00 30.79 -20.48
CA SER A 151 -25.45 30.69 -20.29
C SER A 151 -25.91 31.42 -19.02
N TYR A 152 -25.20 31.25 -17.91
CA TYR A 152 -25.42 32.00 -16.66
C TYR A 152 -25.33 33.51 -16.89
N GLN A 153 -24.30 33.98 -17.59
CA GLN A 153 -24.12 35.41 -17.89
C GLN A 153 -25.27 35.96 -18.73
N SER A 154 -25.77 35.18 -19.69
CA SER A 154 -26.92 35.54 -20.52
C SER A 154 -28.19 35.71 -19.68
N VAL A 155 -28.55 34.70 -18.87
CA VAL A 155 -29.71 34.75 -17.97
C VAL A 155 -29.58 35.91 -16.98
N HIS A 156 -28.41 36.11 -16.39
CA HIS A 156 -28.15 37.23 -15.49
C HIS A 156 -28.29 38.60 -16.18
N GLY A 157 -27.88 38.70 -17.45
CA GLY A 157 -28.05 39.89 -18.29
C GLY A 157 -29.51 40.26 -18.52
N HIS A 158 -30.36 39.26 -18.84
CA HIS A 158 -31.80 39.46 -18.98
C HIS A 158 -32.46 39.92 -17.67
N ILE A 159 -32.05 39.36 -16.52
CA ILE A 159 -32.55 39.79 -15.20
C ILE A 159 -32.19 41.25 -14.93
N ASN A 160 -30.94 41.65 -15.13
CA ASN A 160 -30.52 43.03 -14.89
C ASN A 160 -31.21 44.01 -15.85
N THR A 161 -31.47 43.59 -17.09
CA THR A 161 -32.27 44.38 -18.05
C THR A 161 -33.69 44.57 -17.54
N LEU A 162 -34.33 43.50 -17.04
CA LEU A 162 -35.65 43.57 -16.44
C LEU A 162 -35.67 44.53 -15.24
N PHE A 163 -34.69 44.46 -14.33
CA PHE A 163 -34.59 45.40 -13.20
C PHE A 163 -34.48 46.85 -13.67
N THR A 164 -33.63 47.12 -14.65
CA THR A 164 -33.46 48.47 -15.22
C THR A 164 -34.79 49.01 -15.75
N ILE A 165 -35.57 48.19 -16.47
CA ILE A 165 -36.88 48.57 -16.99
C ILE A 165 -37.87 48.84 -15.84
N LEU A 166 -37.92 47.95 -14.83
CA LEU A 166 -38.87 48.06 -13.72
C LEU A 166 -38.58 49.27 -12.82
N GLU A 167 -37.31 49.66 -12.66
CA GLU A 167 -36.90 50.82 -11.86
C GLU A 167 -37.32 52.17 -12.47
N GLU A 168 -37.54 52.23 -13.78
CA GLU A 168 -38.01 53.43 -14.48
C GLU A 168 -39.54 53.66 -14.39
N ILE A 169 -40.29 52.66 -13.91
CA ILE A 169 -41.75 52.68 -13.86
C ILE A 169 -42.21 53.10 -12.45
N PRO A 170 -43.27 53.92 -12.31
CA PRO A 170 -43.85 54.24 -11.01
C PRO A 170 -44.20 52.96 -10.23
N LEU A 171 -43.84 52.94 -8.94
CA LEU A 171 -44.03 51.78 -8.09
C LEU A 171 -45.53 51.51 -7.85
N THR A 172 -46.05 50.46 -8.49
CA THR A 172 -47.38 49.87 -8.26
C THR A 172 -47.23 48.51 -7.57
N ASP A 173 -48.34 47.91 -7.14
CA ASP A 173 -48.33 46.56 -6.54
C ASP A 173 -47.76 45.51 -7.52
N ILE A 174 -48.12 45.60 -8.82
CA ILE A 174 -47.62 44.72 -9.88
C ILE A 174 -46.10 44.88 -10.08
N ILE A 175 -45.60 46.13 -10.10
CA ILE A 175 -44.15 46.38 -10.23
C ILE A 175 -43.40 45.88 -9.01
N LYS A 176 -43.95 46.04 -7.81
CA LYS A 176 -43.37 45.50 -6.58
C LYS A 176 -43.30 43.97 -6.62
N GLU A 177 -44.35 43.32 -7.09
CA GLU A 177 -44.37 41.87 -7.26
C GLU A 177 -43.33 41.40 -8.29
N ALA A 178 -43.23 42.09 -9.42
CA ALA A 178 -42.20 41.81 -10.44
C ALA A 178 -40.77 41.98 -9.90
N LEU A 179 -40.51 43.03 -9.10
CA LEU A 179 -39.20 43.25 -8.46
C LEU A 179 -38.86 42.13 -7.47
N ILE A 180 -39.82 41.68 -6.65
CA ILE A 180 -39.63 40.57 -5.71
C ILE A 180 -39.36 39.27 -6.48
N ALA A 181 -40.13 38.98 -7.52
CA ALA A 181 -39.95 37.79 -8.34
C ALA A 181 -38.60 37.79 -9.07
N GLY A 182 -38.19 38.94 -9.62
CA GLY A 182 -36.88 39.15 -10.21
C GLY A 182 -35.73 39.00 -9.21
N ALA A 183 -35.92 39.45 -7.96
CA ALA A 183 -34.92 39.29 -6.90
C ALA A 183 -34.74 37.83 -6.52
N ASN A 184 -35.84 37.09 -6.34
CA ASN A 184 -35.80 35.65 -6.12
C ASN A 184 -35.11 34.91 -7.27
N MET A 185 -35.35 35.33 -8.52
CA MET A 185 -34.63 34.79 -9.67
C MET A 185 -33.13 35.05 -9.58
N LYS A 186 -32.74 36.30 -9.35
CA LYS A 186 -31.33 36.71 -9.26
C LYS A 186 -30.59 35.94 -8.17
N GLU A 187 -31.21 35.84 -7.00
CA GLU A 187 -30.67 35.12 -5.85
C GLU A 187 -30.55 33.62 -6.12
N GLY A 188 -31.61 32.98 -6.63
CA GLY A 188 -31.57 31.56 -6.96
C GLY A 188 -30.52 31.24 -8.03
N ILE A 189 -30.36 32.07 -9.05
CA ILE A 189 -29.32 31.87 -10.08
C ILE A 189 -27.92 32.05 -9.49
N ALA A 190 -27.69 33.03 -8.63
CA ALA A 190 -26.40 33.19 -7.95
C ALA A 190 -26.06 31.99 -7.06
N TYR A 191 -27.03 31.49 -6.29
CA TYR A 191 -26.81 30.29 -5.48
C TYR A 191 -26.62 29.03 -6.31
N SER A 192 -27.29 28.89 -7.46
CA SER A 192 -27.10 27.75 -8.34
C SER A 192 -25.67 27.71 -8.92
N ASP A 193 -25.13 28.84 -9.40
CA ASP A 193 -23.73 28.96 -9.84
C ASP A 193 -22.75 28.59 -8.72
N MET A 194 -22.97 29.14 -7.52
CA MET A 194 -22.14 28.85 -6.36
C MET A 194 -22.17 27.36 -5.98
N ALA A 195 -23.35 26.74 -5.99
CA ALA A 195 -23.52 25.32 -5.71
C ALA A 195 -22.81 24.44 -6.76
N ILE A 196 -22.88 24.78 -8.04
CA ILE A 196 -22.17 24.06 -9.11
C ILE A 196 -20.66 24.18 -8.91
N ARG A 197 -20.12 25.37 -8.64
CA ARG A 197 -18.67 25.58 -8.41
C ARG A 197 -18.17 24.79 -7.20
N GLU A 198 -18.93 24.80 -6.12
CA GLU A 198 -18.62 24.02 -4.93
C GLU A 198 -18.67 22.51 -5.21
N PHE A 199 -19.66 22.04 -5.97
CA PHE A 199 -19.74 20.64 -6.40
C PHE A 199 -18.58 20.25 -7.31
N LEU A 200 -18.20 21.09 -8.28
CA LEU A 200 -17.04 20.87 -9.13
C LEU A 200 -15.74 20.78 -8.32
N THR A 201 -15.69 21.43 -7.15
CA THR A 201 -14.51 21.43 -6.28
C THR A 201 -14.50 20.22 -5.34
N LYS A 202 -15.60 19.98 -4.63
CA LYS A 202 -15.70 19.07 -3.48
C LYS A 202 -16.48 17.78 -3.74
N ALA A 203 -17.23 17.71 -4.83
CA ALA A 203 -18.04 16.56 -5.23
C ALA A 203 -19.01 16.00 -4.17
N ASP A 204 -19.53 16.85 -3.28
CA ASP A 204 -20.44 16.46 -2.21
C ASP A 204 -21.90 16.62 -2.67
N GLU A 205 -22.73 15.58 -2.45
CA GLU A 205 -24.16 15.56 -2.79
C GLU A 205 -24.95 16.71 -2.15
N LYS A 206 -24.49 17.28 -1.03
CA LYS A 206 -25.14 18.46 -0.44
C LYS A 206 -25.21 19.63 -1.42
N TYR A 207 -24.24 19.75 -2.31
CA TYR A 207 -24.22 20.83 -3.31
C TYR A 207 -25.19 20.57 -4.46
N ILE A 208 -25.53 19.30 -4.74
CA ILE A 208 -26.62 18.95 -5.65
C ILE A 208 -27.96 19.41 -5.04
N ARG A 209 -28.19 19.12 -3.75
CA ARG A 209 -29.40 19.59 -3.05
C ARG A 209 -29.49 21.11 -2.99
N ASN A 210 -28.39 21.80 -2.67
CA ASN A 210 -28.34 23.26 -2.69
C ASN A 210 -28.66 23.82 -4.08
N TYR A 211 -28.17 23.17 -5.14
CA TYR A 211 -28.52 23.53 -6.51
C TYR A 211 -30.01 23.34 -6.76
N GLU A 212 -30.60 22.20 -6.40
CA GLU A 212 -32.03 21.93 -6.58
C GLU A 212 -32.91 22.95 -5.84
N ASP A 213 -32.56 23.30 -4.60
CA ASP A 213 -33.24 24.34 -3.82
C ASP A 213 -33.16 25.72 -4.51
N ALA A 214 -31.98 26.05 -5.06
CA ALA A 214 -31.77 27.27 -5.82
C ALA A 214 -32.59 27.28 -7.13
N VAL A 215 -32.66 26.14 -7.84
CA VAL A 215 -33.54 25.95 -9.01
C VAL A 215 -34.99 26.19 -8.68
N ASN A 216 -35.47 25.61 -7.57
CA ASN A 216 -36.84 25.82 -7.11
C ASN A 216 -37.13 27.29 -6.81
N LEU A 217 -36.18 28.00 -6.20
CA LEU A 217 -36.31 29.43 -5.87
C LEU A 217 -36.44 30.29 -7.13
N TYR A 218 -35.50 30.19 -8.07
CA TYR A 218 -35.57 31.03 -9.27
C TYR A 218 -36.68 30.60 -10.23
N THR A 219 -37.03 29.30 -10.28
CA THR A 219 -38.13 28.81 -11.13
C THR A 219 -39.47 29.38 -10.64
N ARG A 220 -39.67 29.49 -9.33
CA ARG A 220 -40.86 30.15 -8.76
C ARG A 220 -40.92 31.61 -9.18
N GLY A 221 -39.81 32.35 -9.06
CA GLY A 221 -39.72 33.74 -9.51
C GLY A 221 -40.04 33.90 -11.00
N LEU A 222 -39.52 33.00 -11.84
CA LEU A 222 -39.77 33.02 -13.29
C LEU A 222 -41.25 32.78 -13.64
N TYR A 223 -41.91 31.84 -12.97
CA TYR A 223 -43.35 31.60 -13.20
C TYR A 223 -44.20 32.79 -12.75
N THR A 224 -43.90 33.40 -11.59
CA THR A 224 -44.59 34.62 -11.15
C THR A 224 -44.43 35.75 -12.18
N LEU A 225 -43.21 35.97 -12.69
CA LEU A 225 -42.96 36.94 -13.76
C LEU A 225 -43.76 36.64 -15.03
N GLN A 226 -43.89 35.36 -15.40
CA GLN A 226 -44.66 34.95 -16.56
C GLN A 226 -46.16 35.22 -16.39
N GLU A 227 -46.72 34.96 -15.21
CA GLU A 227 -48.13 35.19 -14.88
C GLU A 227 -48.50 36.66 -14.99
N ILE A 228 -47.68 37.55 -14.43
CA ILE A 228 -47.93 39.00 -14.42
C ILE A 228 -47.43 39.71 -15.69
N SER A 229 -46.74 39.00 -16.60
CA SER A 229 -46.05 39.61 -17.75
C SER A 229 -46.94 40.49 -18.61
N LYS A 230 -48.20 40.12 -18.84
CA LYS A 230 -49.15 40.89 -19.68
C LYS A 230 -49.51 42.26 -19.13
N GLU A 231 -49.27 42.48 -17.84
CA GLU A 231 -49.54 43.74 -17.15
C GLU A 231 -48.29 44.64 -17.12
N LEU A 232 -47.15 44.13 -17.62
CA LEU A 232 -45.90 44.85 -17.72
C LEU A 232 -45.70 45.44 -19.14
N PRO A 233 -44.85 46.46 -19.30
CA PRO A 233 -44.53 47.01 -20.62
C PRO A 233 -43.91 45.98 -21.57
N ASP A 234 -44.06 46.18 -22.88
CA ASP A 234 -43.63 45.24 -23.92
C ASP A 234 -42.13 44.88 -23.85
N ASN A 235 -41.26 45.82 -23.44
CA ASN A 235 -39.83 45.58 -23.26
C ASN A 235 -39.52 44.67 -22.04
N ALA A 236 -40.30 44.77 -20.96
CA ALA A 236 -40.21 43.85 -19.82
C ALA A 236 -40.71 42.45 -20.21
N GLN A 237 -41.82 42.38 -20.97
CA GLN A 237 -42.34 41.12 -21.51
C GLN A 237 -41.30 40.40 -22.39
N ALA A 238 -40.61 41.13 -23.27
CA ALA A 238 -39.55 40.58 -24.11
C ALA A 238 -38.38 40.01 -23.27
N SER A 239 -37.98 40.71 -22.19
CA SER A 239 -36.93 40.25 -21.27
C SER A 239 -37.36 38.97 -20.53
N ILE A 240 -38.62 38.90 -20.07
CA ILE A 240 -39.18 37.72 -19.39
C ILE A 240 -39.26 36.52 -20.34
N ALA A 241 -39.64 36.75 -21.60
CA ALA A 241 -39.65 35.69 -22.62
C ALA A 241 -38.23 35.13 -22.89
N GLY A 242 -37.22 36.01 -22.93
CA GLY A 242 -35.81 35.62 -23.02
C GLY A 242 -35.37 34.75 -21.85
N LEU A 243 -35.70 35.17 -20.62
CA LEU A 243 -35.44 34.38 -19.41
C LEU A 243 -36.06 32.99 -19.47
N PHE A 244 -37.32 32.89 -19.90
CA PHE A 244 -38.02 31.61 -19.94
C PHE A 244 -37.37 30.64 -20.93
N ASN A 245 -36.98 31.13 -22.11
CA ASN A 245 -36.35 30.33 -23.15
C ASN A 245 -34.96 29.83 -22.75
N GLU A 246 -34.14 30.68 -22.13
CA GLU A 246 -32.76 30.33 -21.77
C GLU A 246 -32.67 29.52 -20.47
N ASN A 247 -33.60 29.71 -19.53
CA ASN A 247 -33.58 29.03 -18.24
C ASN A 247 -33.72 27.50 -18.35
N GLY A 248 -34.58 27.02 -19.27
CA GLY A 248 -34.72 25.58 -19.51
C GLY A 248 -33.41 24.94 -19.99
N GLN A 249 -32.72 25.61 -20.93
CA GLN A 249 -31.43 25.15 -21.44
C GLN A 249 -30.36 25.18 -20.35
N PHE A 250 -30.31 26.24 -19.53
CA PHE A 250 -29.39 26.35 -18.41
C PHE A 250 -29.55 25.20 -17.41
N ILE A 251 -30.79 24.86 -17.03
CA ILE A 251 -31.08 23.74 -16.12
C ILE A 251 -30.60 22.41 -16.72
N ASP A 252 -30.95 22.14 -17.97
CA ASP A 252 -30.63 20.88 -18.63
C ASP A 252 -29.12 20.70 -18.84
N GLN A 253 -28.43 21.75 -19.25
CA GLN A 253 -26.97 21.72 -19.40
C GLN A 253 -26.29 21.53 -18.04
N THR A 254 -26.79 22.17 -16.98
CA THR A 254 -26.21 22.02 -15.64
C THR A 254 -26.46 20.63 -15.05
N ARG A 255 -27.62 20.00 -15.31
CA ARG A 255 -27.87 18.63 -14.85
C ARG A 255 -26.82 17.64 -15.40
N LYS A 256 -26.39 17.83 -16.65
CA LYS A 256 -25.32 17.02 -17.26
C LYS A 256 -23.99 17.12 -16.50
N ILE A 257 -23.67 18.27 -15.89
CA ILE A 257 -22.47 18.41 -15.04
C ILE A 257 -22.53 17.47 -13.84
N PHE A 258 -23.69 17.44 -13.17
CA PHE A 258 -23.88 16.55 -12.04
C PHE A 258 -23.81 15.10 -12.48
N GLU A 259 -24.48 14.71 -13.57
CA GLU A 259 -24.45 13.34 -14.11
C GLU A 259 -23.02 12.86 -14.46
N VAL A 260 -22.24 13.71 -15.14
CA VAL A 260 -20.86 13.38 -15.55
C VAL A 260 -19.94 13.21 -14.34
N LYS A 261 -20.07 14.07 -13.32
CA LYS A 261 -19.12 14.11 -12.19
C LYS A 261 -19.54 13.31 -10.96
N SER A 262 -20.82 12.94 -10.85
CA SER A 262 -21.37 12.01 -9.83
C SER A 262 -21.32 10.54 -10.24
N GLY A 263 -21.12 10.22 -11.52
CA GLY A 263 -21.03 8.84 -12.00
C GLY A 263 -19.66 8.17 -11.78
N ASN A 264 -19.63 6.83 -11.87
CA ASN A 264 -18.41 5.99 -11.92
C ASN A 264 -17.48 6.29 -13.13
N ASN A 265 -17.88 7.20 -14.03
CA ASN A 265 -17.19 7.56 -15.28
C ASN A 265 -16.21 8.74 -15.14
N ARG A 266 -15.70 8.99 -13.94
CA ARG A 266 -14.59 9.92 -13.73
C ARG A 266 -13.36 9.39 -14.48
N SER A 267 -13.00 10.03 -15.60
CA SER A 267 -11.84 9.66 -16.43
C SER A 267 -10.54 9.57 -15.63
N ASP A 268 -10.44 10.35 -14.57
CA ASP A 268 -9.38 10.36 -13.56
C ASP A 268 -9.40 9.13 -12.64
N LEU A 269 -10.57 8.64 -12.21
CA LEU A 269 -10.68 7.38 -11.45
C LEU A 269 -10.48 6.15 -12.34
N ILE A 270 -10.93 6.20 -13.60
CA ILE A 270 -10.65 5.19 -14.61
C ILE A 270 -9.14 5.09 -14.81
N PHE A 271 -8.45 6.22 -14.98
CA PHE A 271 -6.99 6.26 -15.09
C PHE A 271 -6.30 5.60 -13.87
N VAL A 272 -6.75 5.86 -12.64
CA VAL A 272 -6.17 5.20 -11.47
C VAL A 272 -6.35 3.67 -11.54
N ASN A 273 -7.55 3.21 -11.90
CA ASN A 273 -7.85 1.78 -11.96
C ASN A 273 -7.18 1.07 -13.16
N GLU A 274 -6.94 1.77 -14.26
CA GLU A 274 -6.36 1.19 -15.48
C GLU A 274 -4.83 1.36 -15.54
N GLU A 275 -4.26 2.41 -14.96
CA GLU A 275 -2.81 2.68 -15.02
C GLU A 275 -2.09 2.40 -13.71
N LEU A 276 -2.65 2.77 -12.55
CA LEU A 276 -1.94 2.64 -11.26
C LEU A 276 -2.19 1.29 -10.59
N SER A 277 -3.44 0.80 -10.58
CA SER A 277 -3.78 -0.48 -9.96
C SER A 277 -3.00 -1.67 -10.56
N PRO A 278 -2.87 -1.83 -11.89
CA PRO A 278 -2.12 -2.95 -12.45
C PRO A 278 -0.62 -2.93 -12.09
N LEU A 279 -0.03 -1.74 -11.89
CA LEU A 279 1.36 -1.62 -11.46
C LEU A 279 1.54 -2.14 -10.03
N ILE A 280 0.61 -1.85 -9.12
CA ILE A 280 0.64 -2.43 -7.77
C ILE A 280 0.43 -3.92 -7.79
N ASP A 281 -0.52 -4.42 -8.58
CA ASP A 281 -0.76 -5.86 -8.72
C ASP A 281 0.51 -6.57 -9.23
N THR A 282 1.24 -5.93 -10.15
CA THR A 282 2.54 -6.42 -10.65
C THR A 282 3.60 -6.41 -9.56
N ILE A 283 3.74 -5.33 -8.80
CA ILE A 283 4.67 -5.24 -7.66
C ILE A 283 4.34 -6.30 -6.61
N GLN A 284 3.06 -6.50 -6.31
CA GLN A 284 2.59 -7.53 -5.38
C GLN A 284 2.97 -8.92 -5.87
N GLY A 285 2.69 -9.25 -7.14
CA GLY A 285 3.07 -10.53 -7.73
C GLY A 285 4.58 -10.78 -7.66
N HIS A 286 5.38 -9.74 -7.86
CA HIS A 286 6.84 -9.82 -7.70
C HIS A 286 7.27 -10.07 -6.25
N ILE A 287 6.68 -9.38 -5.27
CA ILE A 287 6.96 -9.58 -3.85
C ILE A 287 6.55 -10.98 -3.40
N ASP A 288 5.37 -11.45 -3.82
CA ASP A 288 4.88 -12.80 -3.52
C ASP A 288 5.84 -13.86 -4.09
N GLN A 289 6.32 -13.68 -5.33
CA GLN A 289 7.30 -14.57 -5.93
C GLN A 289 8.63 -14.56 -5.16
N MET A 290 9.11 -13.39 -4.72
CA MET A 290 10.30 -13.31 -3.86
C MET A 290 10.08 -14.05 -2.55
N GLY A 291 8.91 -13.91 -1.93
CA GLY A 291 8.53 -14.63 -0.71
C GLY A 291 8.55 -16.14 -0.90
N ILE A 292 7.94 -16.65 -1.99
CA ILE A 292 7.98 -18.07 -2.36
C ILE A 292 9.43 -18.56 -2.53
N ASN A 293 10.27 -17.78 -3.19
CA ASN A 293 11.67 -18.12 -3.39
C ASN A 293 12.45 -18.16 -2.07
N MET A 294 12.19 -17.22 -1.15
CA MET A 294 12.80 -17.23 0.19
C MET A 294 12.34 -18.42 1.04
N ILE A 295 11.06 -18.81 0.97
CA ILE A 295 10.54 -20.00 1.66
C ILE A 295 11.22 -21.27 1.12
N LYS A 296 11.37 -21.41 -0.20
CA LYS A 296 12.06 -22.56 -0.80
C LYS A 296 13.53 -22.65 -0.36
N LEU A 297 14.23 -21.51 -0.28
CA LEU A 297 15.60 -21.46 0.23
C LEU A 297 15.64 -21.90 1.69
N LEU A 298 14.74 -21.36 2.53
CA LEU A 298 14.65 -21.71 3.95
C LEU A 298 14.34 -23.21 4.14
N GLU A 299 13.44 -23.78 3.35
CA GLU A 299 13.13 -25.22 3.39
C GLU A 299 14.36 -26.06 3.02
N ALA A 300 15.09 -25.68 1.97
CA ALA A 300 16.32 -26.37 1.58
C ALA A 300 17.40 -26.29 2.67
N GLU A 301 17.52 -25.13 3.31
CA GLU A 301 18.40 -24.89 4.44
C GLU A 301 18.01 -25.73 5.67
N ILE A 302 16.73 -25.73 6.05
CA ILE A 302 16.20 -26.56 7.16
C ILE A 302 16.42 -28.04 6.88
N GLN A 303 16.16 -28.52 5.66
CA GLN A 303 16.41 -29.92 5.30
C GLN A 303 17.90 -30.29 5.41
N THR A 304 18.78 -29.36 5.08
CA THR A 304 20.23 -29.53 5.25
C THR A 304 20.56 -29.62 6.74
N VAL A 305 20.07 -28.72 7.58
CA VAL A 305 20.25 -28.76 9.04
C VAL A 305 19.73 -30.08 9.63
N LEU A 306 18.55 -30.54 9.24
CA LEU A 306 17.96 -31.79 9.75
C LEU A 306 18.79 -33.03 9.34
N ARG A 307 19.31 -33.07 8.10
CA ARG A 307 20.22 -34.14 7.66
C ARG A 307 21.51 -34.15 8.48
N LEU A 308 22.07 -32.97 8.73
CA LEU A 308 23.29 -32.81 9.53
C LEU A 308 23.07 -33.20 10.99
N GLN A 309 21.94 -32.82 11.57
CA GLN A 309 21.56 -33.22 12.93
C GLN A 309 21.43 -34.74 13.04
N LYS A 310 20.80 -35.41 12.07
CA LYS A 310 20.71 -36.89 12.04
C LYS A 310 22.09 -37.55 11.95
N LEU A 311 22.97 -37.00 11.10
CA LEU A 311 24.33 -37.51 10.94
C LEU A 311 25.16 -37.33 12.23
N LEU A 312 25.01 -36.19 12.91
CA LEU A 312 25.64 -35.95 14.21
C LEU A 312 25.15 -36.95 15.27
N TRP A 313 23.84 -37.19 15.35
CA TRP A 313 23.28 -38.20 16.24
C TRP A 313 23.84 -39.60 15.95
N PHE A 314 23.97 -39.96 14.67
CA PHE A 314 24.54 -41.24 14.26
C PHE A 314 26.03 -41.36 14.65
N ILE A 315 26.84 -40.32 14.42
CA ILE A 315 28.25 -40.29 14.82
C ILE A 315 28.36 -40.36 16.35
N ALA A 316 27.54 -39.63 17.09
CA ALA A 316 27.53 -39.66 18.54
C ALA A 316 27.18 -41.06 19.07
N LEU A 317 26.20 -41.75 18.47
CA LEU A 317 25.86 -43.14 18.81
C LEU A 317 27.04 -44.10 18.56
N ILE A 318 27.74 -43.95 17.43
CA ILE A 318 28.94 -44.74 17.15
C ILE A 318 30.04 -44.45 18.19
N ALA A 319 30.28 -43.18 18.52
CA ALA A 319 31.28 -42.78 19.51
C ALA A 319 30.95 -43.34 20.91
N ILE A 320 29.69 -43.30 21.32
CA ILE A 320 29.20 -43.93 22.56
C ILE A 320 29.44 -45.44 22.50
N GLY A 321 29.06 -46.09 21.38
CA GLY A 321 29.27 -47.53 21.18
C GLY A 321 30.74 -47.94 21.28
N ILE A 322 31.65 -47.20 20.64
CA ILE A 322 33.10 -47.41 20.72
C ILE A 322 33.60 -47.18 22.15
N SER A 323 33.12 -46.13 22.82
CA SER A 323 33.50 -45.82 24.20
C SER A 323 33.08 -46.92 25.18
N VAL A 324 31.86 -47.43 25.05
CA VAL A 324 31.36 -48.57 25.85
C VAL A 324 32.15 -49.82 25.52
N ALA A 325 32.36 -50.16 24.24
CA ALA A 325 33.09 -51.36 23.84
C ALA A 325 34.54 -51.36 24.33
N THR A 326 35.24 -50.23 24.17
CA THR A 326 36.61 -50.06 24.67
C THR A 326 36.68 -50.10 26.19
N GLY A 327 35.78 -49.42 26.89
CA GLY A 327 35.68 -49.47 28.36
C GLY A 327 35.43 -50.90 28.88
N THR A 328 34.50 -51.62 28.26
CA THR A 328 34.16 -53.00 28.62
C THR A 328 35.33 -53.95 28.35
N PHE A 329 35.98 -53.80 27.19
CA PHE A 329 37.18 -54.58 26.84
C PHE A 329 38.30 -54.37 27.85
N PHE A 330 38.58 -53.13 28.23
CA PHE A 330 39.58 -52.81 29.25
C PHE A 330 39.21 -53.37 30.63
N ALA A 331 37.94 -53.30 31.03
CA ALA A 331 37.47 -53.88 32.29
C ALA A 331 37.66 -55.41 32.33
N LEU A 332 37.30 -56.11 31.25
CA LEU A 332 37.48 -57.57 31.14
C LEU A 332 38.97 -57.96 31.09
N PHE A 333 39.78 -57.23 30.32
CA PHE A 333 41.21 -57.49 30.18
C PHE A 333 41.97 -57.26 31.49
N SER A 334 41.69 -56.15 32.19
CA SER A 334 42.30 -55.83 33.48
C SER A 334 41.92 -56.86 34.55
N ARG A 335 40.65 -57.29 34.62
CA ARG A 335 40.19 -58.35 35.52
C ARG A 335 40.97 -59.64 35.33
N LYS A 336 41.18 -60.08 34.09
CA LYS A 336 41.93 -61.31 33.78
C LYS A 336 43.39 -61.23 34.26
N TYR A 337 44.04 -60.08 34.12
CA TYR A 337 45.44 -59.89 34.53
C TYR A 337 45.59 -59.71 36.05
N LEU A 338 44.70 -58.97 36.71
CA LEU A 338 44.72 -58.77 38.17
C LEU A 338 44.57 -60.09 38.94
N ILE A 339 43.70 -60.99 38.45
CA ILE A 339 43.51 -62.32 39.05
C ILE A 339 44.75 -63.21 38.90
N LEU A 340 45.51 -63.06 37.80
CA LEU A 340 46.71 -63.87 37.51
C LEU A 340 47.98 -63.34 38.20
N SER A 341 48.02 -62.05 38.57
CA SER A 341 49.18 -61.43 39.22
C SER A 341 49.03 -61.30 40.74
N TRP A 342 47.91 -61.69 41.34
CA TRP A 342 47.77 -61.70 42.79
C TRP A 342 48.59 -62.86 43.38
N PRO A 343 49.69 -62.60 44.11
CA PRO A 343 50.46 -63.68 44.71
C PRO A 343 49.60 -64.39 45.76
N ARG A 344 49.42 -65.71 45.64
CA ARG A 344 48.89 -66.57 46.72
C ARG A 344 49.87 -66.65 47.90
N ARG A 345 50.26 -65.52 48.46
CA ARG A 345 50.97 -65.44 49.74
C ARG A 345 50.04 -64.74 50.71
N LEU A 346 49.36 -65.53 51.54
CA LEU A 346 48.95 -65.25 52.92
C LEU A 346 47.77 -66.17 53.30
N VAL A 347 48.04 -67.46 53.52
CA VAL A 347 47.39 -68.27 54.57
C VAL A 347 48.40 -69.33 55.04
N GLN A 348 49.42 -68.91 55.77
CA GLN A 348 50.25 -69.82 56.58
C GLN A 348 50.92 -69.05 57.74
N SER A 349 50.11 -68.52 58.65
CA SER A 349 50.45 -68.24 60.05
C SER A 349 49.11 -67.94 60.74
N SER A 350 48.64 -68.65 61.75
CA SER A 350 49.32 -69.25 62.90
C SER A 350 48.40 -70.32 63.52
N ARG A 351 48.90 -71.54 63.76
CA ARG A 351 48.41 -72.38 64.85
C ARG A 351 49.19 -71.99 66.11
N VAL A 352 48.48 -71.57 67.14
CA VAL A 352 48.85 -71.79 68.55
C VAL A 352 47.81 -72.74 69.09
#